data_AF-A0A7D9MB22-F1
#
_entry.id   AF-A0A7D9MB22-F1
#
_cell.length_a   1.000
_cell.length_b   1.000
_cell.length_c   1.000
_cell.angle_alpha   90.00
_cell.angle_beta   90.00
_cell.angle_gamma   90.00
#
_symmetry.space_group_name_H-M   'P 1'
#
loop_
_entity.id
_entity.type
_entity.pdbx_description
1 polymer ?
#
loop_
_entity_poly.entity_id
_entity_poly.type
_entity_poly.pdbx_seq_one_letter_code
_entity_poly.pdbx_strand_id
1 'polypeptide(L)'
;MITELSLEKKMEEFRSKQALYQGLSFPSIIGFGENGAVIHYRASNETNKPVTDESTLLVDTGSQYLDGSTDVTRTVHFGTPSADQKSAFTRVLIGQIDLAMAFFPYGTYGRAVDILARQALFRNGWNYRHGTGHGIGSYLYIHEGPGRITSGCPAAYEKPLEIGFVLSDGECRN
;
A
#
# COMPACT_ATOMS: atom_id res chain seq x y z
N MET A 1 15.52 21.56 -5.15
CA MET A 1 14.60 21.29 -4.03
C MET A 1 13.79 20.06 -4.40
N ILE A 2 13.69 19.08 -3.50
CA ILE A 2 12.85 17.89 -3.71
C ILE A 2 11.45 18.22 -3.18
N THR A 3 10.44 18.02 -4.00
CA THR A 3 9.01 18.15 -3.67
C THR A 3 8.26 16.87 -4.01
N GLU A 4 7.03 16.71 -3.52
CA GLU A 4 6.15 15.57 -3.85
C GLU A 4 6.01 15.37 -5.37
N LEU A 5 5.63 16.40 -6.12
CA LEU A 5 5.53 16.36 -7.60
C LEU A 5 6.87 16.04 -8.29
N SER A 6 7.99 16.51 -7.73
CA SER A 6 9.30 16.21 -8.30
C SER A 6 9.68 14.74 -8.09
N LEU A 7 9.27 14.14 -6.97
CA LEU A 7 9.48 12.73 -6.68
C LEU A 7 8.59 11.86 -7.56
N GLU A 8 7.34 12.26 -7.81
CA GLU A 8 6.43 11.50 -8.69
C GLU A 8 7.07 11.33 -10.07
N LYS A 9 7.53 12.45 -10.66
CA LYS A 9 8.26 12.46 -11.93
C LYS A 9 9.53 11.62 -11.87
N LYS A 10 10.27 11.69 -10.76
CA LYS A 10 11.55 10.98 -10.62
C LYS A 10 11.38 9.47 -10.49
N MET A 11 10.36 9.02 -9.77
CA MET A 11 10.02 7.59 -9.63
C MET A 11 9.61 7.01 -10.98
N GLU A 12 8.76 7.72 -11.74
CA GLU A 12 8.39 7.30 -13.09
C GLU A 12 9.61 7.27 -14.03
N GLU A 13 10.49 8.27 -13.97
CA GLU A 13 11.74 8.31 -14.75
C GLU A 13 12.64 7.09 -14.46
N PHE A 14 12.70 6.61 -13.22
CA PHE A 14 13.48 5.41 -12.90
C PHE A 14 12.82 4.12 -13.41
N ARG A 15 11.50 4.02 -13.31
CA ARG A 15 10.76 2.84 -13.75
C ARG A 15 10.71 2.73 -15.28
N SER A 16 10.62 3.86 -16.00
CA SER A 16 10.60 3.88 -17.46
C SER A 16 11.90 3.42 -18.12
N LYS A 17 12.99 3.35 -17.36
CA LYS A 17 14.28 2.81 -17.81
C LYS A 17 14.37 1.29 -17.70
N GLN A 18 13.44 0.63 -17.02
CA GLN A 18 13.43 -0.82 -16.87
C GLN A 18 12.91 -1.48 -18.15
N ALA A 19 13.37 -2.71 -18.41
CA ALA A 19 12.86 -3.50 -19.53
C ALA A 19 11.35 -3.73 -19.41
N LEU A 20 10.67 -3.86 -20.56
CA LEU A 20 9.25 -4.19 -20.66
C LEU A 20 8.26 -3.16 -20.08
N TYR A 21 8.69 -1.99 -19.61
CA TYR A 21 7.82 -0.95 -19.04
C TYR A 21 6.68 -0.52 -20.00
N GLN A 22 5.46 -0.43 -19.47
CA GLN A 22 4.24 -0.07 -20.20
C GLN A 22 3.47 1.10 -19.56
N GLY A 23 4.07 1.81 -18.61
CA GLY A 23 3.42 2.92 -17.90
C GLY A 23 3.16 2.62 -16.42
N LEU A 24 2.58 3.59 -15.73
CA LEU A 24 2.17 3.44 -14.34
C LEU A 24 0.94 2.51 -14.22
N SER A 25 0.89 1.67 -13.19
CA SER A 25 -0.30 0.84 -12.90
C SER A 25 -1.40 1.62 -12.17
N PHE A 26 -1.03 2.72 -11.52
CA PHE A 26 -1.88 3.74 -10.94
C PHE A 26 -1.07 5.04 -10.75
N PRO A 27 -1.71 6.22 -10.65
CA PRO A 27 -0.97 7.46 -10.36
C PRO A 27 -0.25 7.34 -9.01
N SER A 28 0.98 7.82 -8.91
CA SER A 28 1.78 7.70 -7.67
C SER A 28 1.17 8.51 -6.52
N ILE A 29 1.18 7.98 -5.30
CA ILE A 29 0.79 8.71 -4.08
C ILE A 29 2.09 9.08 -3.37
N ILE A 30 2.43 10.36 -3.35
CA ILE A 30 3.60 10.85 -2.61
C ILE A 30 3.13 11.93 -1.65
N GLY A 31 3.05 11.58 -0.36
CA GLY A 31 2.55 12.45 0.70
C GLY A 31 3.61 12.70 1.76
N PHE A 32 4.02 13.96 1.92
CA PHE A 32 4.91 14.40 2.99
C PHE A 32 4.13 14.97 4.17
N GLY A 33 4.50 14.56 5.38
CA GLY A 33 3.83 14.98 6.61
C GLY A 33 2.34 14.64 6.60
N GLU A 34 1.50 15.63 6.86
CA GLU A 34 0.05 15.47 6.93
C GLU A 34 -0.60 15.10 5.59
N ASN A 35 0.07 15.35 4.45
CA ASN A 35 -0.42 14.88 3.15
C ASN A 35 -0.43 13.34 3.10
N GLY A 36 0.51 12.69 3.78
CA GLY A 36 0.56 11.23 3.91
C GLY A 36 -0.58 10.61 4.72
N ALA A 37 -1.37 11.42 5.44
CA ALA A 37 -2.55 10.94 6.16
C ALA A 37 -3.80 10.85 5.27
N VAL A 38 -3.76 11.42 4.07
CA VAL A 38 -4.85 11.32 3.08
C VAL A 38 -4.61 10.06 2.24
N ILE A 39 -5.44 9.03 2.46
CA ILE A 39 -5.28 7.66 1.90
C ILE A 39 -5.02 7.70 0.37
N HIS A 40 -5.77 8.52 -0.38
CA HIS A 40 -5.61 8.69 -1.83
C HIS A 40 -5.12 10.08 -2.19
N TYR A 41 -4.08 10.55 -1.49
CA TYR A 41 -3.48 11.84 -1.77
C TYR A 41 -2.97 11.96 -3.20
N ARG A 42 -3.15 13.13 -3.78
CA ARG A 42 -2.56 13.53 -5.07
C ARG A 42 -1.99 14.93 -4.91
N ALA A 43 -0.70 15.07 -5.14
CA ALA A 43 -0.09 16.38 -5.13
C ALA A 43 -0.60 17.21 -6.30
N SER A 44 -0.81 18.49 -6.05
CA SER A 44 -1.15 19.51 -7.05
C SER A 44 -0.18 20.68 -6.91
N ASN A 45 -0.17 21.62 -7.85
CA ASN A 45 0.71 22.80 -7.72
C ASN A 45 0.42 23.60 -6.43
N GLU A 46 -0.81 23.53 -5.93
CA GLU A 46 -1.27 24.21 -4.72
C GLU A 46 -0.93 23.45 -3.44
N THR A 47 -0.80 22.12 -3.50
CA THR A 47 -0.62 21.25 -2.32
C THR A 47 0.77 20.61 -2.25
N ASN A 48 1.58 20.74 -3.29
CA ASN A 48 2.92 20.17 -3.44
C ASN A 48 3.89 20.73 -2.39
N LYS A 49 4.26 19.89 -1.43
CA LYS A 49 5.19 20.24 -0.36
C LYS A 49 6.65 19.93 -0.72
N PRO A 50 7.60 20.76 -0.24
CA PRO A 50 8.98 20.35 -0.18
C PRO A 50 9.14 19.18 0.80
N VAL A 51 9.95 18.19 0.42
CA VAL A 51 10.31 17.08 1.30
C VAL A 51 11.51 17.48 2.14
N THR A 52 11.33 17.46 3.46
CA THR A 52 12.37 17.76 4.45
C THR A 52 12.62 16.54 5.35
N ASP A 53 13.42 16.71 6.40
CA ASP A 53 13.71 15.69 7.40
C ASP A 53 12.80 15.78 8.65
N GLU A 54 11.83 16.68 8.63
CA GLU A 54 10.96 17.01 9.78
C GLU A 54 9.78 16.05 9.97
N SER A 55 9.47 15.22 8.96
CA SER A 55 8.33 14.31 9.02
C SER A 55 8.48 13.07 8.13
N THR A 56 7.48 12.21 8.17
CA THR A 56 7.40 11.02 7.34
C THR A 56 7.05 11.38 5.89
N LEU A 57 7.65 10.66 4.95
CA LEU A 57 7.29 10.61 3.55
C LEU A 57 6.68 9.25 3.25
N LEU A 58 5.42 9.24 2.79
CA LEU A 58 4.77 8.06 2.22
C LEU A 58 4.93 8.09 0.70
N VAL A 59 5.36 6.96 0.14
CA VAL A 59 5.56 6.76 -1.31
C VAL A 59 4.85 5.49 -1.71
N ASP A 60 3.74 5.62 -2.43
CA ASP A 60 2.99 4.53 -3.05
C ASP A 60 3.11 4.60 -4.56
N THR A 61 3.68 3.57 -5.17
CA THR A 61 3.98 3.60 -6.61
C THR A 61 3.81 2.23 -7.24
N GLY A 62 3.39 2.25 -8.50
CA GLY A 62 3.19 1.03 -9.27
C GLY A 62 3.39 1.24 -10.76
N SER A 63 3.70 0.17 -11.47
CA SER A 63 3.91 0.18 -12.92
C SER A 63 3.52 -1.14 -13.55
N GLN A 64 3.16 -1.02 -14.82
CA GLN A 64 2.88 -2.11 -15.71
C GLN A 64 4.13 -2.46 -16.51
N TYR A 65 4.33 -3.76 -16.68
CA TYR A 65 5.35 -4.36 -17.51
C TYR A 65 4.71 -5.46 -18.34
N LEU A 66 5.24 -5.78 -19.52
CA LEU A 66 4.68 -6.87 -20.35
C LEU A 66 4.64 -8.24 -19.64
N ASP A 67 5.43 -8.39 -18.58
CA ASP A 67 5.54 -9.58 -17.75
C ASP A 67 4.87 -9.45 -16.35
N GLY A 68 4.21 -8.33 -16.04
CA GLY A 68 3.49 -8.22 -14.77
C GLY A 68 3.04 -6.81 -14.36
N SER A 69 2.38 -6.73 -13.22
CA SER A 69 1.93 -5.49 -12.59
C SER A 69 2.53 -5.35 -11.20
N THR A 70 2.87 -4.13 -10.80
CA THR A 70 3.49 -3.85 -9.49
C THR A 70 2.72 -2.81 -8.71
N ASP A 71 2.70 -3.01 -7.39
CA ASP A 71 2.13 -2.11 -6.39
C ASP A 71 3.04 -2.17 -5.15
N VAL A 72 3.54 -1.02 -4.69
CA VAL A 72 4.41 -0.96 -3.52
C VAL A 72 4.35 0.39 -2.83
N THR A 73 4.01 0.32 -1.54
CA THR A 73 4.09 1.45 -0.62
C THR A 73 5.30 1.33 0.31
N ARG A 74 6.00 2.45 0.55
CA ARG A 74 6.99 2.59 1.62
C ARG A 74 6.80 3.92 2.35
N THR A 75 7.02 3.89 3.66
CA THR A 75 7.06 5.10 4.49
C THR A 75 8.46 5.24 5.06
N VAL A 76 9.05 6.43 4.90
CA VAL A 76 10.40 6.74 5.38
C VAL A 76 10.40 8.04 6.17
N HIS A 77 11.43 8.25 6.99
CA HIS A 77 11.67 9.50 7.69
C HIS A 77 13.16 9.83 7.53
N PHE A 78 13.50 11.06 7.10
CA PHE A 78 14.89 11.43 6.83
C PHE A 78 15.63 12.03 8.03
N GLY A 79 14.90 12.50 9.05
CA GLY A 79 15.44 12.97 10.33
C GLY A 79 15.14 12.00 11.47
N THR A 80 14.82 12.54 12.66
CA THR A 80 14.49 11.74 13.85
C THR A 80 12.97 11.65 14.04
N PRO A 81 12.35 10.47 13.85
CA PRO A 81 10.90 10.34 14.04
C PRO A 81 10.49 10.39 15.52
N SER A 82 9.30 10.94 15.77
CA SER A 82 8.68 11.00 17.10
C SER A 82 8.33 9.62 17.64
N ALA A 83 8.06 9.54 18.95
CA ALA A 83 7.60 8.30 19.58
C ALA A 83 6.30 7.78 18.94
N ASP A 84 5.37 8.66 18.60
CA ASP A 84 4.10 8.30 17.98
C ASP A 84 4.28 7.79 16.54
N GLN A 85 5.15 8.44 15.74
CA GLN A 85 5.49 7.96 14.39
C GLN A 85 6.11 6.55 14.44
N LYS A 86 7.04 6.32 15.37
CA LYS A 86 7.65 4.99 15.58
C LYS A 86 6.61 3.96 16.02
N SER A 87 5.74 4.32 16.96
CA SER A 87 4.67 3.45 17.48
C SER A 87 3.69 3.05 16.38
N ALA A 88 3.21 4.02 15.59
CA ALA A 88 2.32 3.77 14.45
C ALA A 88 2.98 2.89 13.40
N PHE A 89 4.18 3.26 12.94
CA PHE A 89 4.93 2.50 11.94
C PHE A 89 5.18 1.05 12.39
N THR A 90 5.64 0.87 13.64
CA THR A 90 5.96 -0.46 14.17
C THR A 90 4.72 -1.35 14.26
N ARG A 91 3.56 -0.80 14.61
CA ARG A 91 2.31 -1.58 14.68
C ARG A 91 1.82 -2.01 13.30
N VAL A 92 1.93 -1.12 12.31
CA VAL A 92 1.64 -1.47 10.91
C VAL A 92 2.59 -2.58 10.46
N LEU A 93 3.90 -2.42 10.70
CA LEU A 93 4.90 -3.42 10.35
C LEU A 93 4.66 -4.78 11.01
N ILE A 94 4.31 -4.81 12.30
CA ILE A 94 3.93 -6.06 13.00
C ILE A 94 2.77 -6.73 12.27
N GLY A 95 1.71 -5.99 11.94
CA GLY A 95 0.56 -6.52 11.23
C GLY A 95 0.91 -7.07 9.84
N GLN A 96 1.76 -6.36 9.08
CA GLN A 96 2.23 -6.82 7.77
C GLN A 96 3.01 -8.14 7.89
N ILE A 97 3.94 -8.23 8.85
CA ILE A 97 4.71 -9.45 9.10
C ILE A 97 3.79 -10.60 9.55
N ASP A 98 2.89 -10.34 10.49
CA ASP A 98 1.96 -11.35 11.02
C ASP A 98 1.08 -11.95 9.90
N LEU A 99 0.63 -11.12 8.95
CA LEU A 99 -0.11 -11.57 7.79
C LEU A 99 0.77 -12.32 6.78
N ALA A 100 1.93 -11.79 6.43
CA ALA A 100 2.84 -12.38 5.46
C ALA A 100 3.37 -13.76 5.90
N MET A 101 3.50 -13.97 7.21
CA MET A 101 3.96 -15.22 7.81
C MET A 101 2.82 -16.17 8.21
N ALA A 102 1.57 -15.82 7.91
CA ALA A 102 0.42 -16.60 8.34
C ALA A 102 0.33 -17.97 7.66
N PHE A 103 0.02 -18.99 8.46
CA PHE A 103 -0.39 -20.31 7.97
C PHE A 103 -1.89 -20.48 8.22
N PHE A 104 -2.63 -20.82 7.18
CA PHE A 104 -4.08 -21.04 7.27
C PHE A 104 -4.53 -22.19 6.35
N PRO A 105 -5.65 -22.87 6.67
CA PRO A 105 -6.15 -23.97 5.84
C PRO A 105 -6.55 -23.52 4.43
N TYR A 106 -6.43 -24.43 3.46
CA TYR A 106 -7.05 -24.24 2.14
C TYR A 106 -8.55 -23.94 2.28
N GLY A 107 -9.07 -23.03 1.45
CA GLY A 107 -10.46 -22.58 1.54
C GLY A 107 -10.70 -21.44 2.55
N THR A 108 -9.64 -20.93 3.20
CA THR A 108 -9.74 -19.75 4.08
C THR A 108 -10.10 -18.51 3.27
N TYR A 109 -11.07 -17.75 3.76
CA TYR A 109 -11.47 -16.47 3.17
C TYR A 109 -10.57 -15.34 3.67
N GLY A 110 -10.27 -14.35 2.82
CA GLY A 110 -9.40 -13.24 3.19
C GLY A 110 -9.89 -12.43 4.39
N ARG A 111 -11.21 -12.32 4.61
CA ARG A 111 -11.75 -11.66 5.82
C ARG A 111 -11.32 -12.34 7.13
N ALA A 112 -11.04 -13.63 7.10
CA ALA A 112 -10.64 -14.39 8.28
C ALA A 112 -9.19 -14.09 8.70
N VAL A 113 -8.35 -13.63 7.76
CA VAL A 113 -6.94 -13.30 8.01
C VAL A 113 -6.69 -11.78 8.05
N ASP A 114 -7.64 -10.95 7.62
CA ASP A 114 -7.57 -9.47 7.71
C ASP A 114 -7.27 -8.97 9.13
N ILE A 115 -7.78 -9.66 10.16
CA ILE A 115 -7.52 -9.31 11.55
C ILE A 115 -6.03 -9.35 11.90
N LEU A 116 -5.24 -10.24 11.29
CA LEU A 116 -3.81 -10.41 11.59
C LEU A 116 -3.04 -9.11 11.36
N ALA A 117 -3.37 -8.36 10.30
CA ALA A 117 -2.77 -7.06 10.02
C ALA A 117 -3.23 -5.94 10.97
N ARG A 118 -4.32 -6.14 11.70
CA ARG A 118 -4.95 -5.11 12.55
C ARG A 118 -4.72 -5.29 14.04
N GLN A 119 -4.39 -6.50 14.50
CA GLN A 119 -4.33 -6.81 15.93
C GLN A 119 -3.44 -5.84 16.73
N ALA A 120 -2.26 -5.52 16.21
CA ALA A 120 -1.31 -4.61 16.86
C ALA A 120 -1.85 -3.18 17.01
N LEU A 121 -2.62 -2.72 16.03
CA LEU A 121 -3.30 -1.41 16.05
C LEU A 121 -4.49 -1.43 17.02
N PHE A 122 -5.33 -2.46 16.96
CA PHE A 122 -6.54 -2.59 17.77
C PHE A 122 -6.25 -2.58 19.27
N ARG A 123 -5.15 -3.22 19.70
CA ARG A 123 -4.70 -3.19 21.10
C ARG A 123 -4.43 -1.78 21.65
N ASN A 124 -4.36 -0.77 20.79
CA ASN A 124 -4.12 0.64 21.14
C ASN A 124 -5.28 1.55 20.73
N GLY A 125 -6.43 0.97 20.37
CA GLY A 125 -7.59 1.73 19.91
C GLY A 125 -7.40 2.37 18.53
N TRP A 126 -6.43 1.91 17.74
CA TRP A 126 -6.15 2.44 16.40
C TRP A 126 -6.72 1.52 15.31
N ASN A 127 -7.01 2.09 14.13
CA ASN A 127 -7.43 1.35 12.94
C ASN A 127 -7.12 2.16 11.67
N TYR A 128 -7.01 1.48 10.52
CA TYR A 128 -7.01 2.10 9.20
C TYR A 128 -8.33 1.83 8.46
N ARG A 129 -8.76 2.78 7.62
CA ARG A 129 -10.12 2.81 7.02
C ARG A 129 -10.17 2.27 5.58
N HIS A 130 -9.42 1.21 5.31
CA HIS A 130 -9.37 0.53 4.01
C HIS A 130 -9.18 -0.98 4.19
N GLY A 131 -9.23 -1.75 3.10
CA GLY A 131 -8.86 -3.17 3.07
C GLY A 131 -7.39 -3.39 3.42
N THR A 132 -7.04 -4.62 3.82
CA THR A 132 -5.64 -4.97 4.11
C THR A 132 -4.87 -5.30 2.84
N GLY A 133 -5.54 -5.90 1.85
CA GLY A 133 -4.94 -6.28 0.58
C GLY A 133 -5.96 -6.64 -0.49
N HIS A 134 -5.51 -6.63 -1.74
CA HIS A 134 -6.29 -6.96 -2.93
C HIS A 134 -5.50 -7.89 -3.85
N GLY A 135 -6.20 -8.56 -4.78
CA GLY A 135 -5.55 -9.28 -5.86
C GLY A 135 -4.85 -8.35 -6.85
N ILE A 136 -3.78 -8.86 -7.46
CA ILE A 136 -2.97 -8.15 -8.46
C ILE A 136 -3.02 -8.96 -9.75
N GLY A 137 -3.49 -8.34 -10.84
CA GLY A 137 -3.50 -8.97 -12.16
C GLY A 137 -2.12 -9.05 -12.80
N SER A 138 -1.92 -10.04 -13.67
CA SER A 138 -0.66 -10.20 -14.43
C SER A 138 -0.69 -9.34 -15.70
N TYR A 139 -0.07 -8.14 -15.65
CA TYR A 139 -0.15 -7.13 -16.71
C TYR A 139 -1.61 -6.73 -17.03
N LEU A 140 -2.41 -6.61 -15.97
CA LEU A 140 -3.84 -6.30 -16.01
C LEU A 140 -4.20 -5.31 -14.89
N TYR A 141 -5.43 -5.36 -14.38
CA TYR A 141 -5.88 -4.47 -13.33
C TYR A 141 -5.02 -4.66 -12.07
N ILE A 142 -4.49 -3.55 -11.56
CA ILE A 142 -3.67 -3.60 -10.34
C ILE A 142 -4.47 -4.02 -9.11
N HIS A 143 -5.80 -3.85 -9.17
CA HIS A 143 -6.71 -4.42 -8.22
C HIS A 143 -7.69 -5.34 -8.94
N GLU A 144 -7.44 -6.63 -8.80
CA GLU A 144 -8.14 -7.70 -9.49
C GLU A 144 -8.83 -8.61 -8.48
N GLY A 145 -10.09 -8.95 -8.77
CA GLY A 145 -10.81 -9.95 -8.00
C GLY A 145 -10.60 -11.37 -8.56
N PRO A 146 -11.06 -12.41 -7.84
CA PRO A 146 -11.85 -12.32 -6.63
C PRO A 146 -11.03 -12.25 -5.33
N GLY A 147 -9.75 -12.62 -5.37
CA GLY A 147 -8.85 -12.62 -4.22
C GLY A 147 -8.71 -11.25 -3.57
N ARG A 148 -8.84 -11.20 -2.24
CA ARG A 148 -8.74 -9.97 -1.44
C ARG A 148 -8.63 -10.30 0.04
N ILE A 149 -8.01 -9.42 0.82
CA ILE A 149 -7.89 -9.49 2.27
C ILE A 149 -8.55 -8.25 2.86
N THR A 150 -9.83 -8.38 3.19
CA THR A 150 -10.63 -7.28 3.75
C THR A 150 -11.80 -7.81 4.53
N SER A 151 -12.13 -7.16 5.64
CA SER A 151 -13.36 -7.43 6.40
C SER A 151 -14.62 -6.87 5.71
N GLY A 152 -14.47 -6.02 4.69
CA GLY A 152 -15.57 -5.29 4.04
C GLY A 152 -16.08 -5.88 2.73
N CYS A 153 -15.67 -7.08 2.33
CA CYS A 153 -16.13 -7.68 1.07
C CYS A 153 -17.61 -8.09 1.14
N PRO A 154 -18.47 -7.66 0.19
CA PRO A 154 -19.82 -8.21 0.09
C PRO A 154 -19.79 -9.72 -0.20
N ALA A 155 -20.63 -10.48 0.48
CA ALA A 155 -20.66 -11.95 0.41
C ALA A 155 -20.84 -12.49 -1.03
N ALA A 156 -21.55 -11.76 -1.90
CA ALA A 156 -21.78 -12.16 -3.29
C ALA A 156 -20.49 -12.23 -4.15
N TYR A 157 -19.45 -11.48 -3.75
CA TYR A 157 -18.18 -11.41 -4.48
C TYR A 157 -17.03 -12.10 -3.74
N GLU A 158 -17.29 -12.59 -2.52
CA GLU A 158 -16.27 -13.21 -1.69
C GLU A 158 -15.93 -14.61 -2.20
N LYS A 159 -14.63 -14.88 -2.35
CA LYS A 159 -14.12 -16.21 -2.68
C LYS A 159 -13.02 -16.59 -1.68
N PRO A 160 -12.84 -17.89 -1.41
CA PRO A 160 -11.70 -18.34 -0.63
C PRO A 160 -10.39 -17.94 -1.32
N LEU A 161 -9.33 -17.79 -0.54
CA LEU A 161 -7.98 -17.63 -1.08
C LEU A 161 -7.54 -18.98 -1.67
N GLU A 162 -6.99 -18.91 -2.88
CA GLU A 162 -6.53 -20.09 -3.63
C GLU A 162 -5.03 -19.99 -3.94
N ILE A 163 -4.38 -21.14 -4.09
CA ILE A 163 -2.98 -21.21 -4.50
C ILE A 163 -2.85 -20.57 -5.89
N GLY A 164 -1.88 -19.66 -6.05
CA GLY A 164 -1.64 -18.93 -7.28
C GLY A 164 -2.22 -17.52 -7.31
N PHE A 165 -3.05 -17.13 -6.34
CA PHE A 165 -3.41 -15.72 -6.18
C PHE A 165 -2.17 -14.90 -5.79
N VAL A 166 -1.99 -13.77 -6.47
CA VAL A 166 -1.03 -12.72 -6.08
C VAL A 166 -1.82 -11.64 -5.36
N LEU A 167 -1.49 -11.40 -4.09
CA LEU A 167 -2.19 -10.47 -3.22
C LEU A 167 -1.20 -9.44 -2.67
N SER A 168 -1.67 -8.20 -2.48
CA SER A 168 -0.96 -7.24 -1.63
C SER A 168 -1.19 -7.53 -0.15
N ASP A 169 -0.23 -7.11 0.68
CA ASP A 169 -0.30 -7.11 2.16
C ASP A 169 -0.26 -5.67 2.73
N GLY A 170 -0.61 -4.72 1.87
CA GLY A 170 -0.84 -3.32 2.16
C GLY A 170 -1.63 -2.75 0.99
N GLU A 171 -2.68 -1.98 1.27
CA GLU A 171 -3.52 -1.39 0.24
C GLU A 171 -3.88 0.03 0.64
N CYS A 172 -3.98 0.92 -0.35
CA CYS A 172 -4.78 2.14 -0.25
C CYS A 172 -5.88 2.04 -1.32
N ARG A 173 -7.05 1.50 -0.96
CA ARG A 173 -8.32 1.68 -1.69
C ARG A 173 -9.39 2.17 -0.74
N ASN A 174 -10.26 3.03 -1.26
CA ASN A 174 -11.54 3.37 -0.64
C ASN A 174 -12.55 2.28 -0.97
#